data_AF-A0A959W310-F1
#
_entry.id   AF-A0A959W310-F1
#
_cell.length_a   1.000
_cell.length_b   1.000
_cell.length_c   1.000
_cell.angle_alpha   90.00
_cell.angle_beta   90.00
_cell.angle_gamma   90.00
#
_symmetry.space_group_name_H-M   'P 1'
#
loop_
_entity.id
_entity.type
_entity.pdbx_description
1 polymer ?
#
loop_
_entity_poly.entity_id
_entity_poly.type
_entity_poly.pdbx_seq_one_letter_code
_entity_poly.pdbx_strand_id
1 'polypeptide(L)' 'MSRLEEIRDRLEEITLALGSGDVSDSAAAELAGEAAKLTAEAANEAAASVERADRQG' A
#
# COMPACT_ATOMS: atom_id res chain seq x y z
N MET A 1 10.85 -8.08 8.60
CA MET A 1 10.11 -7.37 7.54
C MET A 1 9.13 -6.46 8.24
N SER A 2 9.12 -5.18 7.90
CA SER A 2 8.22 -4.17 8.49
C SER A 2 6.88 -4.13 7.75
N ARG A 3 5.82 -3.67 8.43
CA ARG A 3 4.50 -3.52 7.80
C ARG A 3 4.53 -2.62 6.56
N LEU A 4 5.39 -1.59 6.57
CA LEU A 4 5.57 -0.70 5.42
C LEU A 4 6.24 -1.40 4.22
N GLU A 5 7.16 -2.34 4.46
CA GLU A 5 7.75 -3.16 3.39
C GLU A 5 6.71 -4.08 2.76
N GLU A 6 5.87 -4.73 3.57
CA GLU A 6 4.77 -5.57 3.06
C GLU A 6 3.78 -4.77 2.20
N ILE A 7 3.40 -3.57 2.67
CA ILE A 7 2.51 -2.68 1.93
C ILE A 7 3.15 -2.26 0.60
N ARG A 8 4.44 -1.89 0.61
CA ARG A 8 5.17 -1.52 -0.61
C ARG A 8 5.18 -2.67 -1.61
N ASP A 9 5.56 -3.87 -1.19
CA ASP A 9 5.68 -5.03 -2.07
C ASP A 9 4.32 -5.37 -2.69
N ARG A 10 3.24 -5.27 -1.90
CA ARG A 10 1.88 -5.48 -2.41
C ARG A 10 1.43 -4.40 -3.39
N LEU A 11 1.77 -3.13 -3.16
CA LEU A 11 1.48 -2.05 -4.10
C LEU A 11 2.25 -2.22 -5.42
N GLU A 12 3.46 -2.76 -5.39
CA GLU A 12 4.24 -3.09 -6.57
C GLU A 12 3.57 -4.21 -7.38
N GLU A 13 3.11 -5.29 -6.73
CA GLU A 13 2.34 -6.35 -7.38
C GLU A 13 1.07 -5.81 -8.07
N ILE A 14 0.32 -4.95 -7.38
CA ILE A 14 -0.89 -4.33 -7.94
C ILE A 14 -0.53 -3.47 -9.17
N THR A 15 0.55 -2.69 -9.09
CA THR A 15 1.01 -1.84 -10.19
C THR A 15 1.39 -2.67 -11.41
N LEU A 16 2.10 -3.78 -11.21
CA LEU A 16 2.47 -4.69 -12.28
C LEU A 16 1.23 -5.36 -12.90
N ALA A 17 0.27 -5.79 -12.08
CA ALA A 17 -0.98 -6.38 -12.56
C ALA A 17 -1.78 -5.40 -13.44
N LEU A 18 -1.93 -4.15 -12.99
CA LEU A 18 -2.63 -3.10 -13.76
C LEU A 18 -1.89 -2.74 -15.05
N GLY A 19 -0.55 -2.74 -15.03
CA GLY A 19 0.29 -2.44 -16.20
C GLY A 19 0.33 -3.55 -17.26
N SER A 20 -0.07 -4.78 -16.91
CA SER A 20 -0.03 -5.93 -17.83
C SER A 20 -1.02 -5.83 -19.01
N GLY A 21 -2.11 -5.07 -18.83
CA GLY A 21 -3.17 -4.94 -19.85
C GLY A 21 -4.11 -6.16 -19.97
N ASP A 22 -3.86 -7.25 -19.24
CA ASP A 22 -4.66 -8.47 -19.24
C ASP A 22 -5.76 -8.49 -18.16
N VAL A 23 -5.95 -7.38 -17.44
CA VAL A 23 -6.89 -7.24 -16.33
C VAL A 23 -8.20 -6.64 -16.83
N SER A 24 -9.34 -7.24 -16.48
CA SER A 24 -10.66 -6.67 -16.79
C SER A 24 -10.91 -5.37 -16.01
N ASP A 25 -11.74 -4.48 -16.54
CA ASP A 25 -12.09 -3.21 -15.86
C ASP A 25 -12.60 -3.43 -14.42
N SER A 26 -13.36 -4.50 -14.18
CA SER A 26 -13.84 -4.87 -12.84
C SER A 26 -12.69 -5.25 -11.90
N ALA A 27 -11.75 -6.07 -12.36
CA ALA A 27 -10.58 -6.46 -11.56
C ALA A 27 -9.63 -5.27 -11.36
N ALA A 28 -9.50 -4.39 -12.36
CA ALA A 28 -8.73 -3.16 -12.23
C ALA A 28 -9.33 -2.23 -11.16
N ALA A 29 -10.65 -2.12 -11.09
CA ALA A 29 -11.34 -1.35 -10.05
C ALA A 29 -11.11 -1.94 -8.64
N GLU A 30 -11.16 -3.27 -8.51
CA GLU A 30 -10.87 -3.95 -7.24
C GLU A 30 -9.42 -3.72 -6.79
N LEU A 31 -8.46 -3.88 -7.70
CA LEU A 31 -7.03 -3.62 -7.45
C LEU A 31 -6.76 -2.16 -7.06
N ALA A 32 -7.39 -1.21 -7.75
CA ALA A 32 -7.29 0.21 -7.39
C ALA A 32 -7.89 0.48 -6.00
N GLY A 33 -9.01 -0.16 -5.66
CA GLY A 33 -9.60 -0.09 -4.33
C GLY A 33 -8.70 -0.68 -3.23
N GLU A 34 -8.01 -1.79 -3.52
CA GLU A 34 -7.01 -2.37 -2.62
C GLU A 34 -5.81 -1.44 -2.43
N ALA A 35 -5.26 -0.89 -3.51
CA ALA A 35 -4.15 0.06 -3.46
C ALA A 35 -4.48 1.32 -2.65
N ALA A 36 -5.70 1.84 -2.76
CA ALA A 36 -6.15 2.98 -1.97
C ALA A 36 -6.16 2.68 -0.46
N LYS A 37 -6.63 1.48 -0.07
CA LYS A 37 -6.63 1.04 1.34
C LYS A 37 -5.21 0.89 1.87
N LEU A 38 -4.35 0.23 1.11
CA LEU A 38 -2.93 0.03 1.45
C LEU A 38 -2.18 1.36 1.59
N THR A 39 -2.46 2.32 0.72
CA THR A 39 -1.87 3.68 0.81
C THR A 39 -2.30 4.39 2.10
N ALA A 40 -3.58 4.29 2.49
CA ALA A 40 -4.05 4.84 3.76
C ALA A 40 -3.42 4.15 4.97
N GLU A 41 -3.25 2.82 4.92
CA GLU A 41 -2.55 2.06 5.97
C GLU A 41 -1.09 2.50 6.09
N ALA A 42 -0.37 2.67 4.98
CA ALA A 42 1.01 3.13 5.00
C ALA A 42 1.14 4.53 5.62
N ALA A 43 0.22 5.44 5.31
CA ALA A 43 0.19 6.77 5.91
C ALA A 43 0.01 6.69 7.43
N ASN A 44 -0.90 5.83 7.92
CA ASN A 44 -1.12 5.63 9.34
C ASN A 44 0.09 5.00 10.05
N GLU A 45 0.72 3.98 9.46
CA GLU A 45 1.90 3.34 10.05
C GLU A 45 3.11 4.30 10.09
N ALA A 46 3.28 5.12 9.05
CA ALA A 46 4.30 6.15 9.02
C ALA A 46 4.07 7.19 10.12
N ALA A 47 2.84 7.70 10.28
CA ALA A 47 2.48 8.63 11.35
C ALA A 47 2.71 8.02 12.74
N ALA A 48 2.28 6.77 12.96
CA ALA A 48 2.48 6.05 14.22
C ALA A 48 3.98 5.81 14.52
N SER A 49 4.80 5.64 13.49
CA SER A 49 6.25 5.49 13.64
C SER A 49 6.92 6.81 14.04
N VAL A 50 6.50 7.93 13.45
CA VAL A 50 6.95 9.27 13.84
C VAL A 50 6.54 9.59 15.28
N GLU A 51 5.28 9.37 15.65
CA GLU A 51 4.82 9.60 17.04
C GLU A 51 5.62 8.79 18.07
N ARG A 52 5.97 7.54 17.74
CA ARG A 52 6.80 6.70 18.59
C ARG A 52 8.23 7.23 18.70
N ALA A 53 8.79 7.77 17.63
CA ALA A 53 10.12 8.36 17.64
C ALA A 53 10.15 9.63 18.52
N ASP A 54 9.14 10.50 18.37
CA ASP A 54 9.03 11.74 19.15
C ASP A 54 8.86 11.51 20.65
N ARG A 55 8.21 10.41 21.07
CA ARG A 55 8.08 10.06 22.51
C ARG A 55 9.36 9.49 23.12
N GLN A 56 10.33 9.08 22.31
CA GLN A 56 11.57 8.43 22.76
C GLN A 56 12.80 9.35 22.71
N GLY A 57 12.70 10.52 22.10
CA GLY A 57 13.74 11.56 22.07
C GLY A 57 13.60 12.57 23.20
#